data_AF-B0MRD9-F1
#
_entry.id   AF-B0MRD9-F1
#
_cell.length_a   1.000
_cell.length_b   1.000
_cell.length_c   1.000
_cell.angle_alpha   90.00
_cell.angle_beta   90.00
_cell.angle_gamma   90.00
#
_symmetry.space_group_name_H-M   'P 1'
#
loop_
_entity.id
_entity.type
_entity.pdbx_description
1 polymer ?
#
loop_
_entity_poly.entity_id
_entity_poly.type
_entity_poly.pdbx_seq_one_letter_code
_entity_poly.pdbx_strand_id
1 'polypeptide(L)'
;MIDGIDRNAVEEEVKAQIDYDCLMSFKDDSVVKMVEEIKDLMVDVLCGERTVISEGKRVSEETAKAAYRKITFEHVQYVLHSLVNYPDKISRIDRFLTTSLLNSVYTLMNSTFAGFEHDMGMKLLL
;
A
#
# COMPACT_ATOMS: atom_id res chain seq x y z
N MET A 1 -32.33 4.01 -2.64
CA MET A 1 -31.84 2.93 -3.53
C MET A 1 -30.33 3.03 -3.50
N ILE A 2 -29.70 1.87 -3.31
CA ILE A 2 -28.30 1.59 -2.99
C ILE A 2 -27.35 2.70 -3.47
N ASP A 3 -26.84 3.49 -2.52
CA ASP A 3 -25.62 4.31 -2.66
C ASP A 3 -24.43 3.33 -2.72
N GLY A 4 -24.48 2.44 -3.70
CA GLY A 4 -23.50 1.39 -3.89
C GLY A 4 -22.26 2.08 -4.36
N ILE A 5 -21.23 2.08 -3.51
CA ILE A 5 -19.89 2.54 -3.88
C ILE A 5 -19.57 1.91 -5.24
N ASP A 6 -19.39 2.76 -6.24
CA ASP A 6 -19.03 2.30 -7.58
C ASP A 6 -17.59 1.83 -7.53
N ARG A 7 -17.41 0.51 -7.40
CA ARG A 7 -16.08 -0.12 -7.24
C ARG A 7 -15.14 0.28 -8.37
N ASN A 8 -15.66 0.47 -9.57
CA ASN A 8 -14.86 0.91 -10.72
C ASN A 8 -14.36 2.34 -10.52
N ALA A 9 -15.20 3.26 -10.04
CA ALA A 9 -14.78 4.61 -9.70
C ALA A 9 -13.69 4.61 -8.61
N VAL A 10 -13.85 3.78 -7.57
CA VAL A 10 -12.83 3.62 -6.52
C VAL A 10 -11.52 3.06 -7.08
N GLU A 11 -11.60 2.10 -8.01
CA GLU A 11 -10.41 1.57 -8.66
C GLU A 11 -9.65 2.64 -9.47
N GLU A 12 -10.36 3.48 -10.22
CA GLU A 12 -9.73 4.56 -10.98
C GLU A 12 -9.15 5.64 -10.05
N GLU A 13 -9.83 5.97 -8.95
CA GLU A 13 -9.28 6.86 -7.90
C GLU A 13 -8.00 6.28 -7.28
N VAL A 14 -7.99 4.97 -6.97
CA VAL A 14 -6.80 4.29 -6.42
C VAL A 14 -5.65 4.31 -7.43
N LYS A 15 -5.92 4.02 -8.71
CA LYS A 15 -4.89 4.03 -9.75
C LYS A 15 -4.23 5.40 -9.88
N ALA A 16 -5.04 6.46 -9.88
CA ALA A 16 -4.55 7.83 -9.91
C ALA A 16 -3.77 8.18 -8.64
N GLN A 17 -4.26 7.78 -7.47
CA GLN A 17 -3.65 8.06 -6.16
C GLN A 17 -2.23 7.49 -6.01
N ILE A 18 -1.95 6.33 -6.62
CA ILE A 18 -0.66 5.64 -6.48
C ILE A 18 0.23 5.72 -7.73
N ASP A 19 -0.12 6.54 -8.72
CA ASP A 19 0.55 6.59 -10.03
C ASP A 19 0.75 5.19 -10.64
N TYR A 20 -0.36 4.44 -10.73
CA TYR A 20 -0.35 3.01 -11.10
C TYR A 20 0.36 2.74 -12.43
N ASP A 21 0.16 3.58 -13.45
CA ASP A 21 0.81 3.42 -14.74
C ASP A 21 2.34 3.51 -14.65
N CYS A 22 2.87 4.35 -13.73
CA CYS A 22 4.30 4.44 -13.47
C CYS A 22 4.81 3.15 -12.82
N LEU A 23 4.08 2.63 -11.83
CA LEU A 23 4.40 1.36 -11.18
C LEU A 23 4.29 0.16 -12.13
N MET A 24 3.42 0.22 -13.13
CA MET A 24 3.30 -0.84 -14.14
C MET A 24 4.35 -0.78 -15.26
N SER A 25 5.13 0.30 -15.32
CA SER A 25 6.23 0.42 -16.29
C SER A 25 7.46 -0.42 -15.92
N PHE A 26 7.51 -1.05 -14.73
CA PHE A 26 8.60 -1.94 -14.35
C PHE A 26 8.56 -3.24 -15.18
N LYS A 27 9.74 -3.72 -15.60
CA LYS A 27 9.87 -4.93 -16.44
C LYS A 27 9.78 -6.24 -15.66
N ASP A 28 9.76 -6.18 -14.34
CA ASP A 28 9.76 -7.36 -13.47
C ASP A 28 8.32 -7.82 -13.22
N ASP A 29 7.97 -9.02 -13.71
CA ASP A 29 6.62 -9.60 -13.57
C ASP A 29 6.18 -9.75 -12.11
N SER A 30 7.12 -9.96 -11.18
CA SER A 30 6.80 -10.08 -9.75
C SER A 30 6.41 -8.71 -9.18
N VAL A 31 7.08 -7.64 -9.61
CA VAL A 31 6.73 -6.27 -9.23
C VAL A 31 5.35 -5.89 -9.76
N VAL A 32 5.09 -6.16 -11.05
CA VAL A 32 3.77 -5.92 -11.68
C VAL A 32 2.67 -6.62 -10.90
N LYS A 33 2.82 -7.92 -10.64
CA LYS A 33 1.82 -8.68 -9.88
C LYS A 33 1.57 -8.12 -8.48
N MET A 34 2.62 -7.68 -7.78
CA MET A 34 2.47 -7.08 -6.45
C MET A 34 1.76 -5.73 -6.49
N VAL A 35 2.01 -4.91 -7.52
CA VAL A 35 1.30 -3.64 -7.72
C VAL A 35 -0.20 -3.89 -7.95
N GLU A 36 -0.55 -4.91 -8.73
CA GLU A 36 -1.95 -5.33 -8.90
C GLU A 36 -2.59 -5.72 -7.56
N GLU A 37 -1.92 -6.56 -6.77
CA GLU A 37 -2.41 -6.99 -5.45
C GLU A 37 -2.59 -5.81 -4.48
N ILE A 38 -1.68 -4.83 -4.49
CA ILE A 38 -1.79 -3.62 -3.67
C ILE A 38 -3.00 -2.78 -4.11
N LYS A 39 -3.18 -2.58 -5.41
CA LYS A 39 -4.32 -1.84 -5.98
C LYS A 39 -5.64 -2.51 -5.58
N ASP A 40 -5.79 -3.83 -5.80
CA ASP A 40 -7.01 -4.56 -5.44
C ASP A 40 -7.30 -4.50 -3.94
N LEU A 41 -6.28 -4.65 -3.11
CA LEU A 41 -6.41 -4.55 -1.65
C LEU A 41 -6.90 -3.16 -1.22
N MET A 42 -6.34 -2.09 -1.81
CA MET A 42 -6.80 -0.73 -1.53
C MET A 42 -8.27 -0.54 -1.92
N VAL A 43 -8.68 -1.04 -3.08
CA VAL A 43 -10.08 -0.98 -3.54
C VAL A 43 -11.00 -1.71 -2.57
N ASP A 44 -10.64 -2.93 -2.14
CA ASP A 44 -11.45 -3.70 -1.19
C ASP A 44 -11.66 -2.97 0.14
N VAL A 45 -10.60 -2.32 0.67
CA VAL A 45 -10.70 -1.55 1.92
C VAL A 45 -11.56 -0.31 1.74
N LEU A 46 -11.39 0.41 0.63
CA LEU A 46 -12.15 1.63 0.34
C LEU A 46 -13.63 1.36 0.05
N CYS A 47 -13.95 0.20 -0.54
CA CYS A 47 -15.31 -0.28 -0.71
C CYS A 47 -15.94 -0.83 0.58
N GLY A 48 -15.15 -1.05 1.64
CA GLY A 48 -15.61 -1.64 2.90
C GLY A 48 -15.77 -3.17 2.85
N GLU A 49 -15.25 -3.79 1.79
CA GLU A 49 -15.32 -5.24 1.56
C GLU A 49 -14.24 -6.00 2.34
N ARG A 50 -13.19 -5.29 2.78
CA ARG A 50 -12.10 -5.86 3.57
C ARG A 50 -11.99 -5.24 4.96
N THR A 51 -11.94 -6.11 5.97
CA THR A 51 -11.65 -5.71 7.36
C THR A 51 -10.14 -5.58 7.59
N VAL A 52 -9.73 -4.47 8.17
CA VAL A 52 -8.34 -4.18 8.52
C VAL A 52 -8.05 -4.53 9.99
N ILE A 53 -6.96 -5.24 10.23
CA ILE A 53 -6.47 -5.60 11.56
C ILE A 53 -5.08 -4.98 11.73
N SER A 54 -4.88 -4.23 12.82
CA SER A 54 -3.59 -3.64 13.19
C SER A 54 -3.29 -3.97 14.65
N GLU A 55 -2.05 -4.37 14.96
CA GLU A 55 -1.61 -4.79 16.30
C GLU A 55 -2.54 -5.82 16.97
N GLY A 56 -3.11 -6.73 16.18
CA GLY A 56 -4.06 -7.75 16.65
C GLY A 56 -5.46 -7.22 16.99
N LYS A 57 -5.72 -5.93 16.76
CA LYS A 57 -7.03 -5.29 16.96
C LYS A 57 -7.68 -4.94 15.63
N ARG A 58 -9.01 -5.08 15.56
CA ARG A 58 -9.79 -4.64 14.40
C ARG A 58 -9.78 -3.11 14.35
N VAL A 59 -9.38 -2.56 13.20
CA VAL A 59 -9.48 -1.13 12.91
C VAL A 59 -10.90 -0.84 12.42
N SER A 60 -11.49 0.29 12.81
CA SER A 60 -12.82 0.67 12.29
C SER A 60 -12.74 0.93 10.80
N GLU A 61 -13.81 0.63 10.08
CA GLU A 61 -13.88 0.82 8.62
C GLU A 61 -13.56 2.28 8.24
N GLU A 62 -14.13 3.25 8.93
CA GLU A 62 -13.86 4.67 8.70
C GLU A 62 -12.37 5.02 8.86
N THR A 63 -11.72 4.49 9.90
CA THR A 63 -10.28 4.72 10.14
C THR A 63 -9.44 4.04 9.06
N ALA A 64 -9.81 2.82 8.66
CA ALA A 64 -9.14 2.10 7.59
C ALA A 64 -9.24 2.87 6.27
N LYS A 65 -10.44 3.31 5.87
CA LYS A 65 -10.63 4.12 4.67
C LYS A 65 -9.83 5.43 4.73
N ALA A 66 -9.85 6.13 5.86
CA ALA A 66 -9.10 7.37 6.04
C ALA A 66 -7.58 7.17 5.92
N ALA A 67 -7.04 6.04 6.40
CA ALA A 67 -5.63 5.72 6.24
C ALA A 67 -5.29 5.35 4.79
N TYR A 68 -6.13 4.54 4.15
CA TYR A 68 -5.88 4.07 2.79
C TYR A 68 -5.95 5.18 1.74
N ARG A 69 -6.77 6.21 1.96
CA ARG A 69 -6.81 7.43 1.13
C ARG A 69 -5.53 8.29 1.22
N LYS A 70 -4.62 8.01 2.16
CA LYS A 70 -3.34 8.72 2.30
C LYS A 70 -2.17 8.01 1.63
N ILE A 71 -2.37 6.78 1.15
CA ILE A 71 -1.34 6.04 0.43
C ILE A 71 -0.98 6.81 -0.84
N THR A 72 0.29 6.84 -1.21
CA THR A 72 0.76 7.47 -2.46
C THR A 72 1.71 6.52 -3.16
N PHE A 73 2.16 6.88 -4.36
CA PHE A 73 3.22 6.19 -5.08
C PHE A 73 4.42 5.84 -4.18
N GLU A 74 4.93 6.78 -3.38
CA GLU A 74 6.08 6.58 -2.48
C GLU A 74 5.82 5.49 -1.43
N HIS A 75 4.60 5.41 -0.89
CA HIS A 75 4.22 4.36 0.06
C HIS A 75 4.21 2.99 -0.61
N VAL A 76 3.75 2.90 -1.86
CA VAL A 76 3.74 1.64 -2.62
C VAL A 76 5.16 1.21 -2.97
N GLN A 77 6.01 2.13 -3.41
CA GLN A 77 7.43 1.85 -3.65
C GLN A 77 8.15 1.33 -2.40
N TYR A 78 7.90 1.92 -1.24
CA TYR A 78 8.45 1.46 0.03
C TYR A 78 8.06 -0.01 0.33
N VAL A 79 6.80 -0.35 0.08
CA VAL A 79 6.28 -1.71 0.27
C VAL A 79 6.93 -2.70 -0.71
N LEU A 80 7.01 -2.35 -2.00
CA LEU A 80 7.66 -3.18 -3.02
C LEU A 80 9.13 -3.42 -2.68
N HIS A 81 9.86 -2.38 -2.24
CA HIS A 81 11.25 -2.49 -1.83
C HIS A 81 11.43 -3.41 -0.59
N SER A 82 10.50 -3.35 0.35
CA SER A 82 10.50 -4.25 1.53
C SER A 82 10.25 -5.71 1.14
N LEU A 83 9.52 -5.97 0.06
CA LEU A 83 9.19 -7.32 -0.41
C LEU A 83 10.34 -7.98 -1.18
N VAL A 84 11.05 -7.21 -2.03
CA VAL A 84 12.25 -7.67 -2.73
C VAL A 84 13.34 -8.14 -1.75
N ASN A 85 13.42 -7.51 -0.58
CA ASN A 85 14.38 -7.88 0.47
C ASN A 85 13.95 -9.08 1.33
N TYR A 86 12.70 -9.57 1.20
CA TYR A 86 12.16 -10.68 2.02
C TYR A 86 11.18 -11.58 1.24
N PRO A 87 11.66 -12.35 0.22
CA PRO A 87 10.80 -13.15 -0.65
C PRO A 87 10.02 -14.27 0.07
N ASP A 88 10.57 -14.85 1.14
CA ASP A 88 9.89 -15.91 1.93
C ASP A 88 8.67 -15.44 2.73
N LYS A 89 8.45 -14.12 2.88
CA LYS A 89 7.30 -13.56 3.63
C LYS A 89 6.06 -13.32 2.76
N ILE A 90 6.14 -13.60 1.47
CA ILE A 90 5.10 -13.33 0.45
C ILE A 90 3.89 -14.28 0.54
N SER A 91 3.95 -15.37 1.32
CA SER A 91 2.81 -16.30 1.48
C SER A 91 1.55 -15.68 2.11
N ARG A 92 1.62 -14.46 2.67
CA ARG A 92 0.49 -13.75 3.29
C ARG A 92 0.52 -12.24 3.00
N ILE A 93 0.69 -11.89 1.71
CA ILE A 93 0.77 -10.51 1.25
C ILE A 93 -0.37 -9.65 1.82
N ASP A 94 -1.59 -10.16 1.91
CA ASP A 94 -2.75 -9.46 2.48
C ASP A 94 -2.57 -8.95 3.92
N ARG A 95 -2.03 -9.81 4.79
CA ARG A 95 -1.83 -9.49 6.21
C ARG A 95 -0.60 -8.61 6.42
N PHE A 96 0.40 -8.79 5.57
CA PHE A 96 1.62 -7.98 5.55
C PHE A 96 1.34 -6.56 5.03
N LEU A 97 0.71 -6.43 3.86
CA LEU A 97 0.37 -5.17 3.20
C LEU A 97 -0.48 -4.28 4.09
N THR A 98 -1.49 -4.85 4.75
CA THR A 98 -2.37 -4.07 5.64
C THR A 98 -1.59 -3.43 6.80
N THR A 99 -0.65 -4.17 7.39
CA THR A 99 0.18 -3.67 8.49
C THR A 99 1.25 -2.71 7.99
N SER A 100 1.90 -3.04 6.86
CA SER A 100 2.98 -2.25 6.28
C SER A 100 2.50 -0.91 5.71
N LEU A 101 1.30 -0.85 5.12
CA LEU A 101 0.69 0.39 4.62
C LEU A 101 0.23 1.31 5.76
N LEU A 102 -0.34 0.75 6.84
CA LEU A 102 -0.65 1.55 8.02
C LEU A 102 0.64 2.07 8.66
N ASN A 103 1.63 1.20 8.86
CA ASN A 103 2.92 1.59 9.44
C ASN A 103 3.67 2.61 8.58
N SER A 104 3.59 2.55 7.24
CA SER A 104 4.22 3.55 6.38
C SER A 104 3.54 4.91 6.51
N VAL A 105 2.22 4.97 6.60
CA VAL A 105 1.48 6.22 6.89
C VAL A 105 1.89 6.82 8.25
N TYR A 106 2.07 6.00 9.29
CA TYR A 106 2.53 6.49 10.60
C TYR A 106 4.03 6.87 10.62
N THR A 107 4.87 6.15 9.89
CA THR A 107 6.34 6.35 9.89
C THR A 107 6.74 7.54 9.02
N LEU A 108 6.10 7.73 7.87
CA LEU A 108 6.36 8.86 6.96
C LEU A 108 5.77 10.18 7.48
N MET A 109 4.76 10.13 8.36
CA MET A 109 4.20 11.33 8.99
C MET A 109 5.12 11.96 10.07
N ASN A 110 6.16 11.27 10.55
CA ASN A 110 7.00 11.72 11.69
C ASN A 110 8.48 11.97 11.36
N SER A 111 8.83 12.46 10.17
CA SER A 111 10.15 13.08 9.92
C SER A 111 11.38 12.22 10.29
N THR A 112 11.51 11.00 9.78
CA THR A 112 12.77 10.24 9.89
C THR A 112 13.05 9.41 8.63
N PHE A 113 13.00 10.05 7.47
CA PHE A 113 13.49 9.41 6.23
C PHE A 113 15.04 9.33 6.24
N ALA A 114 15.71 10.37 6.75
CA ALA A 114 17.17 10.49 6.74
C ALA A 114 17.93 9.44 7.59
N GLY A 115 17.31 8.91 8.65
CA GLY A 115 17.92 7.85 9.48
C GLY A 115 17.83 6.46 8.86
N PHE A 116 16.85 6.26 7.96
CA PHE A 116 16.55 4.97 7.36
C PHE A 116 17.41 4.69 6.12
N GLU A 117 17.75 5.74 5.35
CA GLU A 117 18.72 5.68 4.24
C GLU A 117 20.08 5.13 4.68
N HIS A 118 20.52 5.50 5.89
CA HIS A 118 21.82 5.13 6.45
C HIS A 118 21.87 3.68 6.98
N ASP A 119 20.77 3.17 7.53
CA ASP A 119 20.70 1.80 8.09
C ASP A 119 20.49 0.74 6.98
N MET A 120 19.80 1.10 5.89
CA MET A 120 19.55 0.23 4.74
C MET A 120 20.57 0.37 3.60
N GLY A 121 21.55 1.26 3.71
CA GLY A 121 22.62 1.41 2.72
C GLY A 121 22.15 1.92 1.35
N MET A 122 21.11 2.76 1.30
CA MET A 122 20.55 3.27 0.06
C MET A 122 20.88 4.76 -0.12
N LYS A 123 21.33 5.12 -1.33
CA LYS A 123 21.46 6.50 -1.79
C LYS A 123 20.42 6.69 -2.89
N LEU A 124 19.45 7.59 -2.73
CA LEU A 124 18.53 7.94 -3.80
C LEU A 124 19.35 8.48 -4.99
N LEU A 125 19.34 7.75 -6.10
CA LEU A 125 19.77 8.30 -7.39
C LEU A 125 18.63 9.19 -7.88
N LEU A 126 18.78 10.49 -7.64
CA LEU A 126 18.05 11.58 -8.29
C LEU A 126 18.15 11.48 -9.81
#